data_AF-A0A0F3N3I1-F1
#
_entry.id   AF-A0A0F3N3I1-F1
#
_cell.length_a   1.000
_cell.length_b   1.000
_cell.length_c   1.000
_cell.angle_alpha   90.00
_cell.angle_beta   90.00
_cell.angle_gamma   90.00
#
_symmetry.space_group_name_H-M   'P 1'
#
loop_
_entity.id
_entity.type
_entity.pdbx_description
1 polymer ?
#
loop_
_entity_poly.entity_id
_entity_poly.type
_entity_poly.pdbx_seq_one_letter_code
_entity_poly.pdbx_strand_id
1 'polypeptide(L)'
;MDFSFIEPQKNDFVYFDPPDHQSGEKFYTRLPFDEQEQIRLRDFAQALDNKGVKVMISNSNTPFIRDLYKSFYINTIKVKYSMPQQRKISNEVIVTNYQLP
;
A
#
# COMPACT_ATOMS: atom_id res chain seq x y z
N MET A 1 -7.17 14.76 2.89
CA MET A 1 -8.08 14.03 3.80
C MET A 1 -7.27 12.87 4.35
N ASP A 2 -7.32 12.64 5.65
CA ASP A 2 -6.50 11.60 6.28
C ASP A 2 -7.15 10.22 6.11
N PHE A 3 -6.35 9.18 5.86
CA PHE A 3 -6.87 7.81 5.73
C PHE A 3 -7.46 7.28 7.04
N SER A 4 -7.08 7.83 8.20
CA SER A 4 -7.55 7.36 9.50
C SER A 4 -8.96 7.83 9.86
N PHE A 5 -9.64 8.58 8.98
CA PHE A 5 -11.00 9.08 9.21
C PHE A 5 -12.11 8.11 8.80
N ILE A 6 -11.76 6.94 8.28
CA ILE A 6 -12.74 5.89 7.95
C ILE A 6 -12.99 4.98 9.17
N GLU A 7 -14.20 4.41 9.26
CA GLU A 7 -14.57 3.44 10.30
C GLU A 7 -15.14 2.12 9.73
N PRO A 8 -14.31 1.32 9.03
CA PRO A 8 -14.72 0.04 8.45
C PRO A 8 -15.13 -0.96 9.55
N GLN A 9 -16.10 -1.80 9.23
CA GLN A 9 -16.65 -2.81 10.12
C GLN A 9 -16.18 -4.21 9.70
N LYS A 10 -16.37 -5.17 10.60
CA LYS A 10 -16.05 -6.58 10.32
C LYS A 10 -16.68 -7.03 8.99
N ASN A 11 -15.90 -7.73 8.17
CA ASN A 11 -16.22 -8.18 6.81
C ASN A 11 -16.20 -7.11 5.72
N ASP A 12 -15.92 -5.84 6.03
CA ASP A 12 -15.62 -4.85 5.00
C ASP A 12 -14.28 -5.18 4.32
N PHE A 13 -14.15 -4.65 3.11
CA PHE A 13 -12.90 -4.67 2.35
C PHE A 13 -12.43 -3.24 2.11
N VAL A 14 -11.17 -2.96 2.45
CA VAL A 14 -10.54 -1.66 2.28
C VAL A 14 -9.31 -1.80 1.39
N TYR A 15 -9.27 -1.00 0.34
CA TYR A 15 -8.13 -0.89 -0.56
C TYR A 15 -7.42 0.45 -0.33
N PHE A 16 -6.11 0.41 -0.10
CA PHE A 16 -5.27 1.60 0.01
C PHE A 16 -4.29 1.65 -1.16
N ASP A 17 -4.22 2.83 -1.79
CA ASP A 17 -3.27 3.15 -2.85
C ASP A 17 -2.51 4.45 -2.47
N PRO A 18 -1.60 4.36 -1.48
CA PRO A 18 -0.84 5.52 -1.03
C PRO A 18 0.19 5.95 -2.09
N PRO A 19 0.77 7.16 -1.98
CA PRO A 19 1.97 7.48 -2.73
C PRO A 19 3.06 6.41 -2.49
N ASP A 20 3.69 5.97 -3.57
CA ASP A 20 4.70 4.91 -3.55
C ASP A 20 5.97 5.33 -2.79
N HIS A 21 6.65 4.34 -2.17
CA HIS A 21 7.99 4.57 -1.64
C HIS A 21 8.97 4.90 -2.77
N GLN A 22 9.68 6.02 -2.65
CA GLN A 22 10.67 6.52 -3.63
C GLN A 22 10.12 6.92 -5.01
N SER A 23 8.80 6.95 -5.23
CA SER A 23 8.23 7.65 -6.38
C SER A 23 8.36 9.15 -6.14
N GLY A 24 9.53 9.71 -6.47
CA GLY A 24 9.97 11.02 -6.03
C GLY A 24 8.89 12.10 -6.09
N GLU A 25 8.63 12.71 -4.92
CA GLU A 25 8.10 14.04 -4.57
C GLU A 25 7.05 14.76 -5.44
N LYS A 26 6.65 14.28 -6.62
CA LYS A 26 6.20 15.23 -7.65
C LYS A 26 4.71 15.41 -7.79
N PHE A 27 3.83 14.57 -7.26
CA PHE A 27 2.42 14.77 -7.56
C PHE A 27 1.49 14.35 -6.40
N TYR A 28 0.78 15.36 -5.87
CA TYR A 28 -0.56 15.31 -5.23
C TYR A 28 -0.76 15.49 -3.72
N THR A 29 0.25 15.74 -2.87
CA THR A 29 -0.02 16.11 -1.46
C THR A 29 0.83 17.29 -0.97
N ARG A 30 0.20 18.24 -0.26
CA ARG A 30 0.88 19.37 0.41
C ARG A 30 1.79 18.91 1.56
N LEU A 31 1.62 17.66 2.00
CA LEU A 31 2.43 16.98 3.01
C LEU A 31 3.06 15.75 2.36
N PRO A 32 4.36 15.48 2.55
CA PRO A 32 4.99 14.29 2.00
C PRO A 32 4.42 13.03 2.67
N PHE A 33 4.14 11.99 1.87
CA PHE A 33 3.83 10.66 2.39
C PHE A 33 5.15 9.90 2.53
N ASP A 34 5.88 10.23 3.59
CA ASP A 34 7.20 9.70 3.87
C ASP A 34 7.15 8.30 4.51
N GLU A 35 8.30 7.77 4.92
CA GLU A 35 8.38 6.48 5.60
C GLU A 35 7.58 6.45 6.92
N GLN A 36 7.40 7.58 7.60
CA GLN A 36 6.57 7.66 8.81
C GLN A 36 5.09 7.49 8.46
N GLU A 37 4.62 8.11 7.38
CA GLU A 37 3.26 7.92 6.89
C GLU A 37 3.01 6.49 6.37
N GLN A 38 4.02 5.87 5.74
CA GLN A 38 3.97 4.44 5.38
C GLN A 38 3.82 3.56 6.64
N ILE A 39 4.58 3.85 7.70
CA ILE A 39 4.47 3.15 8.99
C ILE A 39 3.09 3.35 9.61
N ARG A 40 2.56 4.59 9.59
CA ARG A 40 1.22 4.91 10.11
C ARG A 40 0.12 4.15 9.38
N LEU A 41 0.23 4.02 8.06
CA LEU A 41 -0.70 3.22 7.26
C LEU A 41 -0.62 1.73 7.64
N ARG A 42 0.59 1.18 7.83
CA ARG A 42 0.78 -0.20 8.27
C ARG A 42 0.13 -0.45 9.64
N ASP A 43 0.32 0.45 10.59
CA ASP A 43 -0.29 0.32 11.92
C ASP A 43 -1.81 0.42 11.86
N PHE A 44 -2.34 1.29 11.00
CA PHE A 44 -3.77 1.39 10.75
C PHE A 44 -4.33 0.12 10.11
N ALA A 45 -3.65 -0.45 9.11
CA ALA A 45 -4.01 -1.72 8.49
C ALA A 45 -4.02 -2.86 9.52
N GLN A 46 -3.06 -2.90 10.44
CA GLN A 46 -3.04 -3.87 11.54
C GLN A 46 -4.21 -3.67 12.51
N ALA A 47 -4.60 -2.43 12.79
CA ALA A 47 -5.78 -2.14 13.61
C ALA A 47 -7.08 -2.58 12.94
N LEU A 48 -7.18 -2.45 11.60
CA LEU A 48 -8.30 -2.96 10.81
C LEU A 48 -8.33 -4.49 10.78
N ASP A 49 -7.18 -5.14 10.65
CA ASP A 49 -7.04 -6.60 10.74
C ASP A 49 -7.58 -7.15 12.07
N ASN A 50 -7.23 -6.51 13.19
CA ASN A 50 -7.75 -6.85 14.52
C ASN A 50 -9.28 -6.71 14.63
N LYS A 51 -9.92 -5.91 13.77
CA LYS A 51 -11.38 -5.75 13.68
C LYS A 51 -12.04 -6.75 12.74
N GLY A 52 -11.28 -7.61 12.07
CA GLY A 52 -11.78 -8.55 11.06
C GLY A 52 -12.15 -7.87 9.75
N VAL A 53 -11.51 -6.74 9.42
CA VAL A 53 -11.62 -6.06 8.13
C VAL A 53 -10.57 -6.63 7.19
N LYS A 54 -10.93 -6.88 5.94
CA LYS A 54 -9.96 -7.27 4.90
C LYS A 54 -9.30 -6.03 4.32
N VAL A 55 -7.97 -6.04 4.26
CA VAL A 55 -7.16 -4.92 3.78
C VAL A 55 -6.29 -5.38 2.61
N MET A 56 -6.25 -4.56 1.57
CA MET A 56 -5.29 -4.67 0.47
C MET A 56 -4.58 -3.32 0.29
N ILE A 57 -3.26 -3.37 0.08
CA ILE A 57 -2.43 -2.18 -0.14
C ILE A 57 -1.57 -2.40 -1.38
N SER A 58 -1.61 -1.49 -2.34
CA SER A 58 -0.63 -1.40 -3.44
C SER A 58 0.57 -0.57 -3.00
N ASN A 59 1.77 -0.96 -3.44
CA ASN A 59 2.96 -0.13 -3.29
C ASN A 59 4.10 -0.56 -4.24
N SER A 60 5.13 0.27 -4.32
CA SER A 60 6.43 -0.05 -4.90
C SER A 60 7.12 -1.26 -4.22
N ASN A 61 7.80 -2.10 -5.02
CA ASN A 61 8.56 -3.24 -4.51
C ASN A 61 9.96 -2.83 -4.02
N THR A 62 10.05 -2.19 -2.85
CA THR A 62 11.32 -1.79 -2.24
C THR A 62 11.66 -2.63 -1.00
N PRO A 63 12.94 -2.73 -0.59
CA PRO A 63 13.31 -3.43 0.64
C PRO A 63 12.60 -2.88 1.88
N PHE A 64 12.41 -1.57 1.95
CA PHE A 64 11.68 -0.91 3.04
C PHE A 64 10.23 -1.41 3.14
N ILE A 65 9.47 -1.36 2.03
CA ILE A 65 8.08 -1.82 2.00
C ILE A 65 7.98 -3.30 2.36
N ARG A 66 8.93 -4.12 1.89
CA ARG A 66 8.93 -5.56 2.20
C ARG A 66 9.18 -5.85 3.67
N ASP A 67 10.09 -5.14 4.32
CA ASP A 67 10.33 -5.30 5.77
C ASP A 67 9.16 -4.73 6.59
N LEU A 68 8.63 -3.57 6.19
CA LEU A 68 7.50 -2.91 6.85
C LEU A 68 6.27 -3.82 6.95
N TYR A 69 5.96 -4.54 5.86
CA TYR A 69 4.80 -5.42 5.77
C TYR A 69 5.13 -6.91 5.91
N LYS A 70 6.26 -7.28 6.52
CA LYS A 70 6.71 -8.69 6.60
C LYS A 70 5.77 -9.67 7.32
N SER A 71 4.85 -9.16 8.14
CA SER A 71 3.81 -9.95 8.81
C SER A 71 2.54 -10.12 7.97
N PHE A 72 2.46 -9.49 6.80
CA PHE A 72 1.36 -9.58 5.86
C PHE A 72 1.71 -10.52 4.70
N TYR A 73 0.71 -10.89 3.90
CA TYR A 73 0.94 -11.57 2.63
C TYR A 73 1.41 -10.56 1.59
N ILE A 74 2.59 -10.77 1.01
CA ILE A 74 3.16 -9.89 -0.03
C ILE A 74 3.21 -10.65 -1.35
N ASN A 75 2.42 -10.21 -2.33
CA ASN A 75 2.46 -10.70 -3.70
C ASN A 75 3.19 -9.69 -4.59
N THR A 76 4.14 -10.14 -5.41
CA THR A 76 4.83 -9.26 -6.37
C THR A 76 4.22 -9.39 -7.75
N ILE A 77 3.76 -8.28 -8.30
CA ILE A 77 3.16 -8.21 -9.63
C ILE A 77 4.08 -7.48 -10.60
N LYS A 78 4.06 -7.89 -11.86
CA LYS A 78 4.75 -7.19 -12.96
C LYS A 78 3.77 -6.24 -13.62
N VAL A 79 4.03 -4.95 -13.53
CA VAL A 79 3.20 -3.92 -14.15
C VAL A 79 3.91 -3.42 -15.41
N LYS A 80 3.13 -3.30 -16.49
CA LYS A 80 3.59 -2.77 -17.77
C LYS A 80 2.80 -1.51 -18.10
N TYR A 81 3.45 -0.36 -17.99
CA TYR A 81 2.80 0.90 -18.35
C TYR A 81 2.72 1.05 -19.88
N SER A 82 1.56 1.44 -20.38
CA SER A 82 1.33 1.74 -21.80
C SER A 82 1.53 3.23 -22.08
N MET A 83 2.62 3.82 -21.58
CA MET A 83 2.94 5.23 -21.75
C MET A 83 3.99 5.40 -22.87
N PRO A 84 3.81 6.34 -23.84
CA PRO A 84 4.67 6.48 -25.01
C PRO A 84 6.17 6.65 -24.71
N GLN A 85 6.50 7.29 -23.58
CA GLN A 85 7.89 7.59 -23.19
C GLN A 85 8.48 6.60 -22.18
N GLN A 86 7.68 5.68 -21.63
CA GLN A 86 8.12 4.72 -20.61
C GLN A 86 7.44 3.37 -20.84
N ARG A 87 7.96 2.59 -21.79
CA ARG A 87 7.77 1.13 -21.80
C ARG A 87 8.58 0.50 -20.66
N LYS A 88 8.32 0.95 -19.44
CA LYS A 88 9.00 0.46 -18.23
C LYS A 88 8.16 -0.68 -17.67
N ILE A 89 8.82 -1.81 -17.43
CA ILE A 89 8.28 -2.88 -16.61
C ILE A 89 8.71 -2.55 -15.17
N SER A 90 7.77 -2.36 -14.28
CA SER A 90 8.00 -2.23 -12.84
C SER A 90 7.56 -3.50 -12.14
N ASN A 91 8.23 -3.81 -11.02
CA ASN A 91 7.71 -4.75 -10.05
C ASN A 91 7.04 -3.92 -8.96
N GLU A 92 5.79 -4.22 -8.67
CA GLU A 92 5.02 -3.64 -7.57
C GLU A 92 4.63 -4.76 -6.61
N VAL A 93 4.21 -4.39 -5.40
CA VAL A 93 3.70 -5.32 -4.41
C VAL A 93 2.23 -5.04 -4.12
N ILE A 94 1.49 -6.14 -3.94
CA ILE A 94 0.17 -6.16 -3.33
C ILE A 94 0.33 -6.81 -1.96
N VAL A 95 0.01 -6.04 -0.93
CA VAL A 95 0.05 -6.47 0.47
C VAL A 95 -1.37 -6.75 0.94
N THR A 96 -1.61 -7.90 1.55
CA THR A 96 -2.92 -8.28 2.10
C THR A 96 -2.81 -8.89 3.50
N ASN A 97 -3.82 -8.68 4.35
CA ASN A 97 -3.96 -9.40 5.64
C ASN A 97 -4.71 -10.73 5.51
N TYR A 98 -4.99 -11.16 4.28
CA TYR A 98 -5.62 -12.44 3.96
C TYR A 98 -4.87 -13.09 2.81
N GLN A 99 -4.98 -14.42 2.75
CA GLN A 99 -4.40 -15.19 1.65
C GLN A 99 -5.19 -14.96 0.36
N LEU A 100 -4.49 -14.58 -0.70
CA LEU A 100 -5.06 -14.54 -2.05
C LEU A 100 -5.26 -15.98 -2.58
N PRO A 101 -6.30 -16.23 -3.39
CA PRO A 101 -6.57 -17.54 -3.97
C PRO A 101 -5.47 -18.01 -4.93
#